data_AF-M9R0P2-F1
#
_entry.id   AF-M9R0P2-F1
#
_cell.length_a   1.000
_cell.length_b   1.000
_cell.length_c   1.000
_cell.angle_alpha   90.00
_cell.angle_beta   90.00
_cell.angle_gamma   90.00
#
_symmetry.space_group_name_H-M   'P 1'
#
loop_
_entity.id
_entity.type
_entity.pdbx_description
1 polymer ?
#
loop_
_entity_poly.entity_id
_entity_poly.type
_entity_poly.pdbx_seq_one_letter_code
_entity_poly.pdbx_strand_id
1 'polypeptide(L)'
;MTTDDIGDQTALPGLLDQIGGPVDLFLADGAYDGEPTVKVLSDRFSALIEVTIPPPKNAVLSPSAAQNPSIRDRHIADITAHGRMA
;
A
#
# COMPACT_ATOMS: atom_id res chain seq x y z
N MET A 1 -3.55 -7.15 -24.35
CA MET A 1 -3.58 -7.01 -22.89
C MET A 1 -2.19 -6.59 -22.47
N THR A 2 -1.95 -5.30 -22.35
CA THR A 2 -0.75 -4.80 -21.68
C THR A 2 -0.98 -5.00 -20.19
N THR A 3 -0.06 -5.71 -19.54
CA THR A 3 0.04 -5.78 -18.08
C THR A 3 0.55 -4.43 -17.59
N ASP A 4 -0.28 -3.38 -17.70
CA ASP A 4 0.07 -2.02 -17.28
C ASP A 4 0.10 -1.86 -15.74
N ASP A 5 -0.34 -2.89 -15.00
CA ASP A 5 -0.50 -2.86 -13.54
C ASP A 5 0.63 -3.59 -12.77
N ILE A 6 1.78 -3.88 -13.37
CA ILE A 6 2.92 -4.45 -12.63
C ILE A 6 3.99 -3.39 -12.45
N GLY A 7 3.84 -2.61 -11.38
CA GLY A 7 4.97 -1.85 -10.84
C GLY A 7 6.09 -2.82 -10.47
N ASP A 8 7.33 -2.51 -10.87
CA ASP A 8 8.49 -3.29 -10.45
C ASP A 8 8.76 -3.06 -8.96
N GLN A 9 8.11 -3.86 -8.12
CA GLN A 9 8.26 -3.82 -6.67
C GLN A 9 9.71 -4.12 -6.24
N THR A 10 10.55 -4.72 -7.10
CA THR A 10 11.95 -5.01 -6.79
C THR A 10 12.83 -3.76 -6.82
N ALA A 11 12.41 -2.70 -7.52
CA ALA A 11 13.11 -1.41 -7.53
C ALA A 11 12.82 -0.57 -6.27
N LEU A 12 11.73 -0.85 -5.55
CA LEU A 12 11.25 -0.04 -4.44
C LEU A 12 12.28 0.15 -3.32
N PRO A 13 13.01 -0.88 -2.84
CA PRO A 13 14.04 -0.68 -1.82
C PRO A 13 15.13 0.32 -2.22
N GLY A 14 15.60 0.25 -3.47
CA GLY A 14 16.64 1.15 -3.99
C GLY A 14 16.16 2.59 -4.18
N LEU A 15 14.86 2.79 -4.48
CA LEU A 15 14.22 4.11 -4.44
C LEU A 15 14.07 4.60 -3.00
N LEU A 16 13.76 3.66 -2.11
CA LEU A 16 13.81 3.76 -0.65
C LEU A 16 15.06 4.55 -0.26
N ASP A 17 16.20 3.89 -0.47
CA ASP A 17 17.53 4.23 0.03
C ASP A 17 18.03 5.65 -0.28
N GLN A 18 17.41 6.32 -1.24
CA GLN A 18 17.73 7.71 -1.58
C GLN A 18 17.14 8.72 -0.60
N ILE A 19 16.14 8.32 0.21
CA ILE A 19 15.50 9.19 1.21
C ILE A 19 16.30 9.10 2.51
N GLY A 20 17.00 10.17 2.87
CA GLY A 20 17.87 10.25 4.05
C GLY A 20 17.20 10.73 5.35
N GLY A 21 15.88 10.97 5.35
CA GLY A 21 15.13 11.51 6.48
C GLY A 21 13.90 10.67 6.86
N PRO A 22 13.23 11.00 7.97
CA PRO A 22 11.98 10.36 8.35
C PRO A 22 10.88 10.63 7.31
N VAL A 23 9.97 9.67 7.15
CA VAL A 23 8.79 9.78 6.28
C VAL A 23 7.57 9.50 7.12
N ASP A 24 6.64 10.47 7.17
CA ASP A 24 5.40 10.32 7.93
C ASP A 24 4.25 9.76 7.06
N LEU A 25 4.28 10.01 5.74
CA LEU A 25 3.23 9.62 4.79
C LEU A 25 3.84 9.10 3.48
N PHE A 26 3.41 7.91 3.05
CA PHE A 26 3.73 7.31 1.77
C PHE A 26 2.46 7.18 0.90
N LEU A 27 2.45 7.87 -0.23
CA LEU A 27 1.39 7.82 -1.22
C LEU A 27 1.92 7.10 -2.47
N ALA A 28 1.20 6.09 -2.95
CA ALA A 28 1.55 5.44 -4.21
C ALA A 28 0.31 4.98 -4.97
N ASP A 29 0.51 4.65 -6.24
CA ASP A 29 -0.51 4.07 -7.09
C ASP A 29 -0.88 2.65 -6.63
N GLY A 30 -2.09 2.20 -6.98
CA GLY A 30 -2.60 0.87 -6.67
C GLY A 30 -1.69 -0.27 -7.14
N ALA A 31 -0.81 -0.06 -8.12
CA ALA A 31 0.24 -1.02 -8.49
C ALA A 31 1.17 -1.42 -7.31
N TYR A 32 1.24 -0.59 -6.27
CA TYR A 32 2.01 -0.82 -5.05
C TYR A 32 1.15 -1.31 -3.87
N ASP A 33 -0.12 -1.67 -4.06
CA ASP A 33 -1.04 -2.09 -2.99
C ASP A 33 -0.69 -3.45 -2.34
N GLY A 34 0.37 -4.11 -2.80
CA GLY A 34 0.80 -5.40 -2.31
C GLY A 34 1.46 -5.36 -0.93
N GLU A 35 1.32 -6.48 -0.20
CA GLU A 35 2.04 -6.74 1.05
C GLU A 35 3.57 -6.50 0.98
N PRO A 36 4.28 -6.84 -0.12
CA PRO A 36 5.72 -6.56 -0.22
C PRO A 36 6.05 -5.07 -0.05
N THR A 37 5.23 -4.17 -0.59
CA THR A 37 5.40 -2.72 -0.45
C THR A 37 5.27 -2.29 1.01
N VAL A 38 4.17 -2.68 1.66
CA VAL A 38 3.89 -2.31 3.07
C VAL A 38 5.01 -2.81 3.99
N LYS A 39 5.50 -4.02 3.74
CA LYS A 39 6.61 -4.60 4.49
C LYS A 39 7.90 -3.80 4.30
N VAL A 40 8.29 -3.50 3.07
CA VAL A 40 9.51 -2.72 2.77
C VAL A 40 9.47 -1.34 3.41
N LEU A 41 8.30 -0.68 3.38
CA LEU A 41 8.12 0.63 4.00
C LEU A 41 8.21 0.56 5.53
N SER A 42 7.58 -0.45 6.14
CA SER A 42 7.62 -0.68 7.59
C SER A 42 9.02 -1.02 8.09
N ASP A 43 9.76 -1.84 7.33
CA ASP A 43 11.14 -2.23 7.63
C ASP A 43 12.09 -1.02 7.58
N ARG A 44 11.86 -0.08 6.64
CA ARG A 44 12.79 1.02 6.37
C ARG A 44 12.58 2.24 7.25
N PHE A 45 11.32 2.67 7.45
CA PHE A 45 11.03 3.95 8.11
C PHE A 45 10.54 3.77 9.55
N SER A 46 9.49 2.96 9.74
CA SER A 46 8.88 2.55 11.01
C SER A 46 7.50 1.99 10.69
N ALA A 47 6.90 1.21 11.61
CA ALA A 47 5.50 0.83 11.52
C ALA A 47 4.50 1.99 11.71
N LEU A 48 5.00 3.18 12.08
CA LEU A 48 4.18 4.38 12.35
C LEU A 48 3.89 5.24 11.11
N ILE A 49 4.51 4.94 9.97
CA ILE A 49 4.26 5.68 8.74
C ILE A 49 2.80 5.46 8.30
N GLU A 50 2.17 6.51 7.82
CA GLU A 50 0.89 6.39 7.15
C GLU A 50 1.15 5.94 5.70
N VAL A 51 0.51 4.86 5.28
CA VAL A 51 0.61 4.36 3.90
C VAL A 51 -0.77 4.48 3.30
N THR A 52 -0.94 5.32 2.27
CA THR A 52 -2.21 5.44 1.55
C THR A 52 -1.99 5.01 0.10
N ILE A 53 -2.41 3.78 -0.19
CA ILE A 53 -2.35 3.19 -1.52
C ILE A 53 -3.75 2.69 -1.83
N PRO A 54 -4.48 3.33 -2.77
CA PRO A 54 -5.84 2.93 -3.08
C PRO A 54 -5.82 1.57 -3.79
N PRO A 55 -6.32 0.51 -3.16
CA PRO A 55 -6.33 -0.82 -3.75
C PRO A 55 -7.20 -0.84 -5.03
N PRO A 56 -6.91 -1.73 -6.01
CA PRO A 56 -7.64 -1.81 -7.26
C PRO A 56 -9.14 -2.07 -7.03
N LYS A 57 -9.98 -1.74 -8.02
CA LYS A 57 -11.45 -1.80 -7.87
C LYS A 57 -11.99 -3.21 -7.53
N ASN A 58 -11.23 -4.25 -7.84
CA ASN A 58 -11.55 -5.64 -7.59
C ASN A 58 -10.85 -6.21 -6.34
N ALA A 59 -10.24 -5.37 -5.50
CA ALA A 59 -9.56 -5.81 -4.30
C ALA A 59 -10.54 -6.44 -3.30
N VAL A 60 -10.10 -7.53 -2.68
CA VAL A 60 -10.87 -8.32 -1.71
C VAL A 60 -10.15 -8.28 -0.36
N LEU A 61 -10.93 -8.22 0.72
CA LEU A 61 -10.43 -8.31 2.09
C LEU A 61 -9.60 -9.57 2.30
N SER A 62 -8.58 -9.45 3.14
CA SER A 62 -7.79 -10.59 3.60
C SER A 62 -8.66 -11.55 4.44
N PRO A 63 -8.30 -12.84 4.52
CA PRO A 63 -9.03 -13.80 5.36
C PRO A 63 -9.08 -13.40 6.84
N SER A 64 -8.14 -12.59 7.31
CA SER A 64 -8.04 -12.16 8.71
C SER A 64 -8.62 -10.77 8.96
N ALA A 65 -9.19 -10.12 7.94
CA ALA A 65 -9.67 -8.74 8.00
C ALA A 65 -10.65 -8.47 9.15
N ALA A 66 -11.46 -9.47 9.53
CA ALA A 66 -12.43 -9.35 10.62
C ALA A 66 -11.79 -9.27 12.03
N GLN A 67 -10.58 -9.83 12.20
CA GLN A 67 -9.94 -9.98 13.52
C GLN A 67 -8.71 -9.09 13.66
N ASN A 68 -7.92 -8.97 12.59
CA ASN A 68 -6.70 -8.17 12.56
C ASN A 68 -6.55 -7.55 11.15
N PRO A 69 -7.29 -6.46 10.86
CA PRO A 69 -7.27 -5.86 9.54
C PRO A 69 -5.88 -5.28 9.22
N SER A 70 -5.36 -5.63 8.04
CA SER A 70 -4.17 -4.98 7.49
C SER A 70 -4.48 -3.53 7.07
N ILE A 71 -3.45 -2.76 6.72
CA ILE A 71 -3.64 -1.42 6.13
C ILE A 71 -4.49 -1.52 4.84
N ARG A 72 -4.22 -2.54 4.02
CA ARG A 72 -4.97 -2.82 2.81
C ARG A 72 -6.46 -3.09 3.10
N ASP A 73 -6.76 -3.89 4.13
CA ASP A 73 -8.15 -4.17 4.52
C ASP A 73 -8.90 -2.90 4.94
N ARG A 74 -8.22 -1.98 5.65
CA ARG A 74 -8.78 -0.68 6.02
C ARG A 74 -9.10 0.15 4.76
N HIS A 75 -8.18 0.25 3.81
CA HIS A 75 -8.45 0.99 2.57
C HIS A 75 -9.60 0.39 1.75
N ILE A 76 -9.70 -0.94 1.66
CA ILE A 76 -10.82 -1.60 0.97
C ILE A 76 -12.14 -1.24 1.65
N ALA A 77 -12.18 -1.30 2.98
CA ALA A 77 -13.36 -0.93 3.76
C ALA A 77 -13.72 0.55 3.59
N ASP A 78 -12.74 1.45 3.64
CA ASP A 78 -12.94 2.88 3.47
C ASP A 78 -13.48 3.24 2.08
N ILE A 79 -12.93 2.64 1.02
CA ILE A 79 -13.43 2.80 -0.35
C ILE A 79 -14.84 2.21 -0.50
N THR A 80 -15.13 1.09 0.17
CA THR A 80 -16.47 0.48 0.15
C THR A 80 -17.49 1.38 0.85
N ALA A 81 -17.11 2.03 1.95
CA ALA A 81 -17.98 2.88 2.75
C ALA A 81 -18.20 4.27 2.15
N HIS A 82 -17.15 4.89 1.61
CA HIS A 82 -17.15 6.30 1.20
C HIS A 82 -17.02 6.50 -0.32
N GLY A 83 -16.79 5.43 -1.07
CA GLY A 83 -16.37 5.52 -2.47
C GLY A 83 -14.89 5.87 -2.59
N ARG A 84 -14.37 5.84 -3.83
CA ARG A 84 -13.04 6.39 -4.11
C ARG A 84 -13.12 7.91 -4.13
N MET A 85 -12.35 8.56 -3.28
CA MET A 85 -12.10 10.00 -3.36
C MET A 85 -11.20 10.27 -4.58
N ALA A 86 -11.59 11.22 -5.42
CA ALA A 86 -10.90 11.61 -6.66
C ALA A 86 -9.86 12.70 -6.44
#